data_AF-A0A6S7DL94-F1
#
_entry.id   AF-A0A6S7DL94-F1
#
_cell.length_a   1.000
_cell.length_b   1.000
_cell.length_c   1.000
_cell.angle_alpha   90.00
_cell.angle_beta   90.00
_cell.angle_gamma   90.00
#
_symmetry.space_group_name_H-M   'P 1'
#
loop_
_entity.id
_entity.type
_entity.pdbx_description
1 polymer ?
#
loop_
_entity_poly.entity_id
_entity_poly.type
_entity_poly.pdbx_seq_one_letter_code
_entity_poly.pdbx_strand_id
1 'polypeptide(L)'
;MIKPPFKILKSHLEDAFFITIEKLYRELAEPLGSVDRFKSGRIYFLIKRRKARFSSVSLSKKCQIVFKYSSQRMLSRPHKVDIAQLMHAAPNINKEYFPTPADLQSMIQYVESADEYKRLLKRNPLVAAIMPGRGEKERPDRAIAFHFLTPADPMPKNANRHIVFAYQLLRVTDDLPEKYEVMYIGKAMDLSDRMDGHKRVQQAQSECGDDEEIYLYFFTPRFEAVESRDGMVIHQPNDYQNLGEENLVLAAEAGFINYFSPEMNVQNKSTDLSRSKALTRLKNLKYTHFISECNFDEPDFAFETMNIRKSGRHEKIYSL
;
A
#
# COMPACT_ATOMS: atom_id res chain seq x y z
N MET A 1 27.00 5.12 -8.94
CA MET A 1 26.85 6.50 -8.42
C MET A 1 26.99 7.44 -9.61
N ILE A 2 26.02 8.31 -9.86
CA ILE A 2 26.03 9.25 -11.00
C ILE A 2 27.10 10.31 -10.71
N LYS A 3 28.04 10.53 -11.65
CA LYS A 3 29.12 11.52 -11.48
C LYS A 3 28.62 12.92 -11.86
N PRO A 4 28.99 13.97 -11.11
CA PRO A 4 28.74 15.35 -11.54
C PRO A 4 29.39 15.68 -12.90
N PRO A 5 28.84 16.64 -13.67
CA PRO A 5 27.61 17.38 -13.38
C PRO A 5 26.36 16.53 -13.63
N PHE A 6 25.37 16.66 -12.75
CA PHE A 6 24.08 15.99 -12.93
C PHE A 6 22.92 16.84 -12.45
N LYS A 7 21.75 16.52 -12.98
CA LYS A 7 20.47 16.97 -12.48
C LYS A 7 19.47 15.83 -12.56
N ILE A 8 18.92 15.46 -11.43
CA ILE A 8 18.16 14.23 -11.21
C ILE A 8 16.77 14.63 -10.73
N LEU A 9 15.75 14.09 -11.38
CA LEU A 9 14.41 13.99 -10.81
C LEU A 9 14.24 12.57 -10.30
N LYS A 10 13.75 12.42 -9.08
CA LYS A 10 13.42 11.14 -8.48
C LYS A 10 11.92 11.11 -8.20
N SER A 11 11.26 10.06 -8.69
CA SER A 11 9.91 9.70 -8.31
C SER A 11 9.97 8.49 -7.40
N HIS A 12 9.33 8.61 -6.24
CA HIS A 12 9.24 7.55 -5.26
C HIS A 12 7.78 7.19 -4.98
N LEU A 13 7.36 5.97 -5.29
CA LEU A 13 6.05 5.46 -4.87
C LEU A 13 6.19 4.78 -3.50
N GLU A 14 5.45 5.27 -2.52
CA GLU A 14 5.35 4.72 -1.16
C GLU A 14 3.87 4.50 -0.77
N ASP A 15 3.64 3.84 0.36
CA ASP A 15 2.36 3.82 1.09
C ASP A 15 1.15 3.21 0.34
N ALA A 16 1.38 2.13 -0.43
CA ALA A 16 0.37 1.51 -1.28
C ALA A 16 -0.92 1.10 -0.54
N PHE A 17 -2.05 1.73 -0.88
CA PHE A 17 -3.37 1.23 -0.54
C PHE A 17 -3.83 0.29 -1.65
N PHE A 18 -4.38 -0.89 -1.32
CA PHE A 18 -4.91 -1.78 -2.35
C PHE A 18 -6.28 -2.33 -2.01
N ILE A 19 -7.05 -2.63 -3.05
CA ILE A 19 -8.41 -3.12 -2.96
C ILE A 19 -8.72 -4.07 -4.13
N THR A 20 -9.61 -5.02 -3.91
CA THR A 20 -10.20 -5.84 -4.98
C THR A 20 -11.25 -5.03 -5.74
N ILE A 21 -11.40 -5.31 -7.03
CA ILE A 21 -12.39 -4.62 -7.88
C ILE A 21 -13.83 -4.72 -7.32
N GLU A 22 -14.22 -5.85 -6.72
CA GLU A 22 -15.57 -6.00 -6.16
C GLU A 22 -15.88 -5.01 -5.03
N LYS A 23 -14.88 -4.69 -4.20
CA LYS A 23 -15.04 -3.84 -3.01
C LYS A 23 -15.12 -2.36 -3.36
N LEU A 24 -14.49 -2.00 -4.48
CA LEU A 24 -14.55 -0.68 -5.06
C LEU A 24 -15.99 -0.30 -5.48
N TYR A 25 -16.76 -1.23 -6.07
CA TYR A 25 -18.08 -0.91 -6.66
C TYR A 25 -19.29 -1.22 -5.78
N ARG A 26 -19.13 -1.94 -4.66
CA ARG A 26 -20.26 -2.37 -3.83
C ARG A 26 -20.23 -1.86 -2.41
N GLU A 27 -19.28 -2.36 -1.62
CA GLU A 27 -19.37 -2.33 -0.15
C GLU A 27 -18.72 -1.08 0.49
N LEU A 28 -17.86 -0.35 -0.24
CA LEU A 28 -16.98 0.66 0.37
C LEU A 28 -16.91 2.02 -0.38
N ALA A 29 -17.79 2.32 -1.34
CA ALA A 29 -17.74 3.57 -2.11
C ALA A 29 -17.70 4.84 -1.22
N GLU A 30 -18.61 4.95 -0.24
CA GLU A 30 -18.63 6.05 0.72
C GLU A 30 -17.43 6.05 1.69
N PRO A 31 -17.06 4.92 2.36
CA PRO A 31 -15.87 4.85 3.20
C PRO A 31 -14.56 5.19 2.48
N LEU A 32 -14.37 4.75 1.23
CA LEU A 32 -13.15 4.99 0.44
C LEU A 32 -12.94 6.49 0.18
N GLY A 33 -14.03 7.22 -0.05
CA GLY A 33 -14.03 8.67 -0.18
C GLY A 33 -13.55 9.41 1.08
N SER A 34 -13.39 8.74 2.22
CA SER A 34 -12.80 9.33 3.44
C SER A 34 -11.35 8.89 3.72
N VAL A 35 -10.79 7.99 2.90
CA VAL A 35 -9.40 7.55 3.03
C VAL A 35 -8.47 8.52 2.28
N ASP A 36 -7.64 9.27 3.00
CA ASP A 36 -6.74 10.27 2.41
C ASP A 36 -5.79 9.69 1.34
N ARG A 37 -5.37 8.44 1.51
CA ARG A 37 -4.54 7.73 0.50
C ARG A 37 -5.31 7.43 -0.78
N PHE A 38 -6.62 7.23 -0.70
CA PHE A 38 -7.48 7.08 -1.87
C PHE A 38 -7.70 8.43 -2.58
N LYS A 39 -7.76 9.55 -1.85
CA LYS A 39 -7.87 10.90 -2.44
C LYS A 39 -6.56 11.39 -3.08
N SER A 40 -5.43 11.05 -2.46
CA SER A 40 -4.11 11.53 -2.86
C SER A 40 -3.37 10.61 -3.84
N GLY A 41 -3.90 9.42 -4.11
CA GLY A 41 -3.33 8.50 -5.08
C GLY A 41 -3.27 9.15 -6.46
N ARG A 42 -2.09 9.10 -7.09
CA ARG A 42 -1.88 9.64 -8.46
C ARG A 42 -1.46 8.58 -9.47
N ILE A 43 -0.94 7.46 -8.98
CA ILE A 43 -0.53 6.32 -9.80
C ILE A 43 -1.27 5.09 -9.31
N TYR A 44 -1.77 4.26 -10.22
CA TYR A 44 -2.43 3.01 -9.87
C TYR A 44 -1.95 1.86 -10.73
N PHE A 45 -1.85 0.68 -10.12
CA PHE A 45 -1.44 -0.56 -10.78
C PHE A 45 -2.63 -1.53 -10.76
N LEU A 46 -2.88 -2.19 -11.89
CA LEU A 46 -3.72 -3.38 -11.94
C LEU A 46 -2.80 -4.58 -11.79
N ILE A 47 -2.93 -5.28 -10.67
CA ILE A 47 -2.10 -6.42 -10.32
C ILE A 47 -2.96 -7.68 -10.37
N LYS A 48 -2.55 -8.64 -11.18
CA LYS A 48 -3.09 -9.99 -11.16
C LYS A 48 -2.33 -10.79 -10.13
N ARG A 49 -3.08 -11.45 -9.24
CA ARG A 49 -2.54 -12.39 -8.25
C ARG A 49 -3.46 -13.59 -8.12
N ARG A 50 -2.99 -14.62 -7.41
CA ARG A 50 -3.81 -15.77 -7.06
C ARG A 50 -4.93 -15.38 -6.11
N LYS A 51 -6.10 -15.94 -6.33
CA LYS A 51 -7.26 -15.75 -5.47
C LYS A 51 -7.03 -16.43 -4.12
N ALA A 52 -7.29 -15.71 -3.05
CA ALA A 52 -7.26 -16.23 -1.69
C ALA A 52 -8.67 -16.19 -1.10
N ARG A 53 -9.22 -17.35 -0.76
CA ARG A 53 -10.54 -17.47 -0.13
C ARG A 53 -10.37 -17.80 1.34
N PHE A 54 -10.65 -16.81 2.19
CA PHE A 54 -10.58 -16.98 3.63
C PHE A 54 -11.65 -17.95 4.11
N SER A 55 -11.24 -19.01 4.79
CA SER A 55 -12.14 -19.99 5.39
C SER A 55 -12.52 -19.62 6.82
N SER A 56 -11.62 -18.92 7.51
CA SER A 56 -11.83 -18.45 8.88
C SER A 56 -10.91 -17.29 9.17
N VAL A 57 -11.43 -16.23 9.79
CA VAL A 57 -10.66 -15.07 10.23
C VAL A 57 -11.29 -14.66 11.56
N SER A 58 -10.47 -14.53 12.62
CA SER A 58 -10.99 -14.28 13.97
C SER A 58 -9.97 -13.58 14.86
N LEU A 59 -10.47 -12.82 15.83
CA LEU A 59 -9.66 -12.28 16.91
C LEU A 59 -9.62 -13.26 18.07
N SER A 60 -8.42 -13.68 18.49
CA SER A 60 -8.22 -14.54 19.64
C SER A 60 -8.07 -13.73 20.95
N LYS A 61 -8.29 -14.42 22.08
CA LYS A 61 -8.09 -13.86 23.44
C LYS A 61 -6.64 -13.46 23.75
N LYS A 62 -5.68 -13.79 22.87
CA LYS A 62 -4.28 -13.36 22.98
C LYS A 62 -4.00 -12.04 22.23
N CYS A 63 -5.04 -11.32 21.80
CA CYS A 63 -4.92 -10.14 20.94
C CYS A 63 -4.19 -10.45 19.62
N GLN A 64 -4.42 -11.65 19.08
CA GLN A 64 -3.89 -12.09 17.79
C GLN A 64 -5.04 -12.31 16.82
N ILE A 65 -4.87 -11.85 15.59
CA ILE A 65 -5.72 -12.24 14.47
C ILE A 65 -5.27 -13.62 14.01
N VAL A 66 -6.19 -14.58 14.04
CA VAL A 66 -5.98 -15.96 13.59
C VAL A 66 -6.79 -16.19 12.35
N PHE A 67 -6.15 -16.66 11.28
CA PHE A 67 -6.84 -16.90 10.02
C PHE A 67 -6.32 -18.10 9.25
N LYS A 68 -7.17 -18.57 8.34
CA LYS A 68 -6.88 -19.57 7.32
C LYS A 68 -7.50 -19.10 6.02
N TYR A 69 -6.80 -19.33 4.94
CA TYR A 69 -7.28 -19.12 3.58
C TYR A 69 -6.95 -20.33 2.71
N SER A 70 -7.71 -20.47 1.63
CA SER A 70 -7.43 -21.42 0.57
C SER A 70 -6.97 -20.67 -0.67
N SER A 71 -5.95 -21.22 -1.34
CA SER A 71 -5.50 -20.77 -2.66
C SER A 71 -5.16 -22.02 -3.48
N GLN A 72 -5.55 -22.05 -4.77
CA GLN A 72 -5.37 -23.21 -5.64
C GLN A 72 -5.84 -24.55 -5.03
N ARG A 73 -6.98 -24.52 -4.31
CA ARG A 73 -7.56 -25.69 -3.62
C ARG A 73 -6.69 -26.27 -2.49
N MET A 74 -5.58 -25.61 -2.13
CA MET A 74 -4.81 -25.91 -0.93
C MET A 74 -5.25 -24.99 0.22
N LEU A 75 -5.46 -25.57 1.40
CA LEU A 75 -5.76 -24.83 2.61
C LEU A 75 -4.44 -24.50 3.32
N SER A 76 -4.21 -23.22 3.60
CA SER A 76 -3.08 -22.75 4.41
C SER A 76 -3.11 -23.33 5.83
N ARG A 77 -1.93 -23.31 6.47
CA ARG A 77 -1.86 -23.53 7.92
C ARG A 77 -2.50 -22.32 8.62
N PRO A 78 -3.03 -22.47 9.85
CA PRO A 78 -3.51 -21.33 10.59
C PRO A 78 -2.38 -20.33 10.89
N HIS A 79 -2.53 -19.11 10.36
CA HIS A 79 -1.67 -17.98 10.62
C HIS A 79 -2.10 -17.25 11.88
N LYS A 80 -1.13 -16.60 12.54
CA LYS A 80 -1.36 -15.78 13.72
C LYS A 80 -0.58 -14.49 13.60
N VAL A 81 -1.27 -13.37 13.73
CA VAL A 81 -0.70 -12.03 13.60
C VAL A 81 -1.05 -11.26 14.85
N ASP A 82 -0.04 -10.76 15.54
CA ASP A 82 -0.22 -9.88 16.69
C ASP A 82 -0.87 -8.56 16.23
N ILE A 83 -1.94 -8.13 16.90
CA ILE A 83 -2.60 -6.86 16.52
C ILE A 83 -1.62 -5.68 16.59
N ALA A 84 -0.67 -5.72 17.53
CA ALA A 84 0.34 -4.69 17.65
C ALA A 84 1.15 -4.50 16.35
N GLN A 85 1.39 -5.55 15.56
CA GLN A 85 2.09 -5.43 14.28
C GLN A 85 1.31 -4.56 13.27
N LEU A 86 -0.02 -4.61 13.33
CA LEU A 86 -0.89 -3.82 12.45
C LEU A 86 -1.11 -2.39 12.97
N MET A 87 -1.02 -2.20 14.28
CA MET A 87 -1.34 -0.93 14.94
C MET A 87 -0.15 -0.04 15.24
N HIS A 88 1.06 -0.59 15.41
CA HIS A 88 2.22 0.17 15.88
C HIS A 88 2.59 1.35 14.97
N ALA A 89 2.30 1.24 13.68
CA ALA A 89 2.48 2.31 12.71
C ALA A 89 1.42 3.42 12.78
N ALA A 90 0.32 3.22 13.51
CA ALA A 90 -0.76 4.20 13.61
C ALA A 90 -0.28 5.47 14.36
N PRO A 91 -0.67 6.67 13.89
CA PRO A 91 -0.12 7.94 14.38
C PRO A 91 -0.47 8.23 15.84
N ASN A 92 -1.49 7.58 16.38
CA ASN A 92 -1.94 7.71 17.76
C ASN A 92 -1.19 6.78 18.74
N ILE A 93 -0.32 5.89 18.25
CA ILE A 93 0.54 5.08 19.12
C ILE A 93 1.78 5.91 19.49
N ASN A 94 1.97 6.11 20.80
CA ASN A 94 3.17 6.77 21.30
C ASN A 94 4.37 5.81 21.23
N LYS A 95 5.24 6.04 20.25
CA LYS A 95 6.43 5.22 19.98
C LYS A 95 7.54 5.38 21.04
N GLU A 96 7.48 6.40 21.90
CA GLU A 96 8.41 6.52 23.03
C GLU A 96 8.06 5.49 24.12
N TYR A 97 6.77 5.25 24.36
CA TYR A 97 6.31 4.25 25.34
C TYR A 97 6.26 2.84 24.76
N PHE A 98 6.04 2.72 23.45
CA PHE A 98 6.02 1.43 22.75
C PHE A 98 7.02 1.48 21.59
N PRO A 99 8.33 1.32 21.84
CA PRO A 99 9.35 1.40 20.80
C PRO A 99 9.15 0.35 19.71
N THR A 100 8.69 -0.85 20.07
CA THR A 100 8.47 -1.95 19.14
C THR A 100 7.03 -2.49 19.18
N PRO A 101 6.58 -3.18 18.12
CA PRO A 101 5.31 -3.92 18.16
C PRO A 101 5.24 -4.95 19.30
N ALA A 102 6.37 -5.55 19.69
CA ALA A 102 6.40 -6.51 20.80
C ALA A 102 6.11 -5.84 22.15
N ASP A 103 6.65 -4.63 22.37
CA ASP A 103 6.36 -3.85 23.58
C ASP A 103 4.86 -3.53 23.67
N LEU A 104 4.27 -3.07 22.56
CA LEU A 104 2.83 -2.83 22.48
C LEU A 104 2.02 -4.11 22.73
N GLN A 105 2.41 -5.25 22.13
CA GLN A 105 1.71 -6.52 22.31
C GLN A 105 1.73 -7.00 23.77
N SER A 106 2.81 -6.75 24.51
CA SER A 106 2.94 -7.15 25.92
C SER A 106 2.01 -6.36 26.86
N MET A 107 1.57 -5.17 26.41
CA MET A 107 0.80 -4.22 27.20
C MET A 107 -0.70 -4.19 26.86
N ILE A 108 -1.13 -5.00 25.88
CA ILE A 108 -2.53 -5.14 25.50
C ILE A 108 -3.15 -6.42 26.06
N GLN A 109 -4.40 -6.33 26.52
CA GLN A 109 -5.19 -7.48 26.95
C GLN A 109 -6.52 -7.56 26.22
N TYR A 110 -7.00 -8.78 26.01
CA TYR A 110 -8.30 -8.98 25.40
C TYR A 110 -9.40 -8.78 26.45
N VAL A 111 -10.47 -8.09 26.07
CA VAL A 111 -11.68 -7.92 26.89
C VAL A 111 -12.92 -8.17 26.03
N GLU A 112 -13.95 -8.77 26.62
CA GLU A 112 -15.24 -9.02 25.96
C GLU A 112 -16.17 -7.81 26.06
N SER A 113 -15.94 -6.91 27.02
CA SER A 113 -16.76 -5.70 27.22
C SER A 113 -16.01 -4.54 27.87
N ALA A 114 -16.59 -3.35 27.73
CA ALA A 114 -16.15 -2.13 28.39
C ALA A 114 -16.09 -2.26 29.93
N ASP A 115 -17.03 -2.99 30.54
CA ASP A 115 -17.06 -3.18 31.99
C ASP A 115 -15.99 -4.17 32.48
N GLU A 116 -15.63 -5.15 31.66
CA GLU A 116 -14.45 -5.97 31.91
C GLU A 116 -13.18 -5.12 31.89
N TYR A 117 -13.05 -4.21 30.92
CA TYR A 117 -11.90 -3.31 30.87
C TYR A 117 -11.83 -2.36 32.08
N LYS A 118 -12.95 -1.78 32.51
CA LYS A 118 -13.00 -0.98 33.74
C LYS A 118 -12.51 -1.76 34.97
N ARG A 119 -12.86 -3.04 35.08
CA ARG A 119 -12.37 -3.91 36.17
C ARG A 119 -10.89 -4.21 36.04
N LEU A 120 -10.39 -4.38 34.81
CA LEU A 120 -8.98 -4.58 34.53
C LEU A 120 -8.14 -3.35 34.90
N LEU A 121 -8.58 -2.14 34.55
CA LEU A 121 -7.90 -0.88 34.89
C LEU A 121 -7.72 -0.67 36.40
N LYS A 122 -8.65 -1.16 37.23
CA LYS A 122 -8.50 -1.12 38.70
C LYS A 122 -7.33 -1.97 39.21
N ARG A 123 -6.96 -3.02 38.48
CA ARG A 123 -5.87 -3.95 38.84
C ARG A 123 -4.55 -3.57 38.17
N ASN A 124 -4.62 -3.08 36.94
CA ASN A 124 -3.48 -2.63 36.17
C ASN A 124 -3.83 -1.29 35.46
N PRO A 125 -3.49 -0.14 36.06
CA PRO A 125 -3.90 1.18 35.55
C PRO A 125 -3.29 1.57 34.19
N LEU A 126 -2.26 0.87 33.73
CA LEU A 126 -1.49 1.23 32.52
C LEU A 126 -1.76 0.28 31.34
N VAL A 127 -2.60 -0.74 31.52
CA VAL A 127 -2.88 -1.73 30.48
C VAL A 127 -3.83 -1.16 29.44
N ALA A 128 -3.56 -1.44 28.16
CA ALA A 128 -4.48 -1.19 27.07
C ALA A 128 -5.31 -2.44 26.77
N ALA A 129 -6.42 -2.31 26.06
CA ALA A 129 -7.26 -3.45 25.72
C ALA A 129 -7.71 -3.49 24.27
N ILE A 130 -7.84 -4.71 23.77
CA ILE A 130 -8.53 -5.00 22.52
C ILE A 130 -9.90 -5.58 22.86
N MET A 131 -10.94 -4.91 22.38
CA MET A 131 -12.32 -5.38 22.49
C MET A 131 -12.87 -5.67 21.08
N PRO A 132 -13.48 -6.82 20.80
CA PRO A 132 -14.10 -7.07 19.49
C PRO A 132 -15.15 -6.00 19.14
N GLY A 133 -15.11 -5.51 17.91
CA GLY A 133 -16.21 -4.75 17.33
C GLY A 133 -17.38 -5.71 17.07
N ARG A 134 -18.61 -5.21 17.19
CA ARG A 134 -19.82 -5.93 16.77
C ARG A 134 -20.63 -5.01 15.88
N GLY A 135 -21.00 -5.47 14.68
CA GLY A 135 -21.89 -4.71 13.79
C GLY A 135 -22.34 -5.48 12.55
N GLU A 136 -23.49 -5.11 11.98
CA GLU A 136 -24.14 -5.78 10.84
C GLU A 136 -23.31 -5.76 9.54
N LYS A 137 -22.35 -4.83 9.41
CA LYS A 137 -21.47 -4.70 8.23
C LYS A 137 -20.23 -5.62 8.28
N GLU A 138 -20.06 -6.37 9.37
CA GLU A 138 -18.88 -7.21 9.59
C GLU A 138 -19.17 -8.63 9.10
N ARG A 139 -18.63 -8.99 7.93
CA ARG A 139 -18.53 -10.40 7.52
C ARG A 139 -17.25 -10.96 8.14
N PRO A 140 -17.32 -11.84 9.16
CA PRO A 140 -16.15 -12.23 9.95
C PRO A 140 -15.04 -12.88 9.10
N ASP A 141 -15.41 -13.53 8.00
CA ASP A 141 -14.51 -14.12 7.00
C ASP A 141 -13.83 -13.07 6.09
N ARG A 142 -14.29 -11.82 6.07
CA ARG A 142 -13.80 -10.76 5.18
C ARG A 142 -13.21 -9.55 5.89
N ALA A 143 -13.59 -9.29 7.14
CA ALA A 143 -13.09 -8.18 7.93
C ALA A 143 -13.22 -8.47 9.43
N ILE A 144 -12.25 -7.99 10.20
CA ILE A 144 -12.29 -7.98 11.66
C ILE A 144 -12.38 -6.53 12.11
N ALA A 145 -13.36 -6.22 12.94
CA ALA A 145 -13.39 -4.97 13.67
C ALA A 145 -12.98 -5.18 15.13
N PHE A 146 -12.28 -4.22 15.69
CA PHE A 146 -11.99 -4.18 17.11
C PHE A 146 -11.85 -2.74 17.59
N HIS A 147 -12.04 -2.52 18.88
CA HIS A 147 -11.72 -1.28 19.56
C HIS A 147 -10.39 -1.41 20.27
N PHE A 148 -9.53 -0.40 20.11
CA PHE A 148 -8.32 -0.24 20.90
C PHE A 148 -8.60 0.75 22.03
N LEU A 149 -8.73 0.22 23.24
CA LEU A 149 -9.07 0.99 24.43
C LEU A 149 -7.80 1.29 25.21
N THR A 150 -7.67 2.52 25.69
CA THR A 150 -6.53 2.95 26.52
C THR A 150 -7.05 3.47 27.86
N PRO A 151 -6.20 3.64 28.89
CA PRO A 151 -6.64 4.24 30.15
C PRO A 151 -7.23 5.64 29.95
N ALA A 152 -6.70 6.40 28.99
CA ALA A 152 -7.20 7.74 28.63
C ALA A 152 -8.50 7.69 27.81
N ASP A 153 -8.74 6.61 27.06
CA ASP A 153 -9.94 6.40 26.27
C ASP A 153 -10.55 5.01 26.49
N PRO A 154 -11.24 4.80 27.63
CA PRO A 154 -11.60 3.45 28.05
C PRO A 154 -12.89 2.93 27.44
N MET A 155 -13.68 3.77 26.76
CA MET A 155 -14.99 3.39 26.22
C MET A 155 -14.96 3.16 24.72
N PRO A 156 -15.69 2.15 24.20
CA PRO A 156 -15.74 1.89 22.77
C PRO A 156 -16.52 3.00 22.05
N LYS A 157 -15.92 3.57 21.01
CA LYS A 157 -16.51 4.59 20.15
C LYS A 157 -15.94 4.50 18.74
N ASN A 158 -16.54 5.21 17.78
CA ASN A 158 -16.08 5.15 16.39
C ASN A 158 -14.62 5.59 16.22
N ALA A 159 -14.16 6.58 17.00
CA ALA A 159 -12.79 7.11 16.91
C ALA A 159 -11.70 6.11 17.31
N ASN A 160 -12.03 5.08 18.12
CA ASN A 160 -11.08 4.04 18.52
C ASN A 160 -11.43 2.67 17.93
N ARG A 161 -12.32 2.65 16.92
CA ARG A 161 -12.70 1.46 16.18
C ARG A 161 -11.79 1.29 14.96
N HIS A 162 -11.18 0.13 14.85
CA HIS A 162 -10.33 -0.27 13.75
C HIS A 162 -11.00 -1.39 12.97
N ILE A 163 -10.84 -1.38 11.64
CA ILE A 163 -11.28 -2.46 10.76
C ILE A 163 -10.05 -2.93 9.98
N VAL A 164 -9.76 -4.22 10.09
CA VAL A 164 -8.74 -4.91 9.30
C VAL A 164 -9.47 -5.79 8.30
N PHE A 165 -9.23 -5.59 7.01
CA PHE A 165 -9.80 -6.48 6.00
C PHE A 165 -8.95 -7.74 5.88
N ALA A 166 -9.60 -8.90 5.77
CA ALA A 166 -8.93 -10.19 5.73
C ALA A 166 -7.84 -10.27 4.66
N TYR A 167 -8.10 -9.73 3.45
CA TYR A 167 -7.12 -9.70 2.36
C TYR A 167 -5.83 -8.94 2.69
N GLN A 168 -5.85 -7.99 3.65
CA GLN A 168 -4.65 -7.28 4.10
C GLN A 168 -3.77 -8.19 4.95
N LEU A 169 -4.33 -9.23 5.56
CA LEU A 169 -3.59 -10.22 6.35
C LEU A 169 -2.72 -11.12 5.49
N LEU A 170 -2.93 -11.18 4.17
CA LEU A 170 -2.02 -11.91 3.28
C LEU A 170 -0.61 -11.30 3.28
N ARG A 171 -0.49 -10.01 3.60
CA ARG A 171 0.80 -9.28 3.64
C ARG A 171 1.79 -9.81 4.68
N VAL A 172 1.30 -10.58 5.65
CA VAL A 172 2.06 -11.04 6.83
C VAL A 172 2.18 -12.56 6.84
N THR A 173 1.88 -13.22 5.72
CA THR A 173 2.05 -14.67 5.56
C THR A 173 3.25 -14.95 4.68
N ASP A 174 4.22 -15.71 5.19
CA ASP A 174 5.33 -16.27 4.39
C ASP A 174 4.88 -17.47 3.51
N ASP A 175 3.57 -17.76 3.46
CA ASP A 175 2.97 -18.83 2.65
C ASP A 175 2.97 -18.42 1.17
N LEU A 176 4.16 -18.39 0.56
CA LEU A 176 4.35 -18.08 -0.85
C LEU A 176 3.97 -19.28 -1.72
N PRO A 177 3.02 -19.06 -2.65
CA PRO A 177 3.28 -19.51 -4.00
C PRO A 177 3.01 -18.39 -5.02
N GLU A 178 4.08 -17.66 -5.35
CA GLU A 178 4.43 -16.99 -6.62
C GLU A 178 3.57 -15.88 -7.28
N LYS A 179 4.34 -14.92 -7.81
CA LYS A 179 4.13 -13.99 -8.94
C LYS A 179 2.96 -13.01 -8.85
N TYR A 180 3.29 -11.77 -8.48
CA TYR A 180 2.48 -10.61 -8.79
C TYR A 180 2.76 -10.14 -10.22
N GLU A 181 1.74 -10.16 -11.07
CA GLU A 181 1.86 -9.68 -12.44
C GLU A 181 1.25 -8.28 -12.54
N VAL A 182 2.08 -7.31 -12.92
CA VAL A 182 1.61 -5.96 -13.25
C VAL A 182 0.98 -6.00 -14.64
N MET A 183 -0.34 -5.98 -14.71
CA MET A 183 -1.06 -6.01 -16.00
C MET A 183 -1.14 -4.63 -16.64
N TYR A 184 -1.28 -3.59 -15.82
CA TYR A 184 -1.44 -2.21 -16.26
C TYR A 184 -0.96 -1.23 -15.21
N ILE A 185 -0.38 -0.11 -15.65
CA ILE A 185 -0.04 1.04 -14.83
C ILE A 185 -0.72 2.26 -15.44
N GLY A 186 -1.39 3.05 -14.61
CA GLY A 186 -2.01 4.29 -15.04
C GLY A 186 -1.81 5.43 -14.06
N LYS A 187 -1.95 6.66 -14.56
CA LYS A 187 -2.14 7.85 -13.74
C LYS A 187 -3.60 8.23 -13.53
N ALA A 188 -3.90 8.86 -12.41
CA ALA A 188 -5.19 9.49 -12.12
C ALA A 188 -4.93 10.79 -11.35
N MET A 189 -5.40 11.95 -11.84
CA MET A 189 -5.33 13.19 -11.05
C MET A 189 -6.46 13.24 -10.02
N ASP A 190 -7.63 12.73 -10.41
CA ASP A 190 -8.69 12.29 -9.52
C ASP A 190 -8.97 10.81 -9.79
N LEU A 191 -8.96 10.02 -8.73
CA LEU A 191 -9.21 8.59 -8.80
C LEU A 191 -10.68 8.29 -9.10
N SER A 192 -11.63 9.10 -8.62
CA SER A 192 -13.06 8.91 -8.89
C SER A 192 -13.37 9.03 -10.38
N ASP A 193 -12.89 10.09 -11.03
CA ASP A 193 -13.07 10.35 -12.47
C ASP A 193 -12.48 9.25 -13.37
N ARG A 194 -11.32 8.69 -12.98
CA ARG A 194 -10.63 7.67 -13.78
C ARG A 194 -11.34 6.31 -13.69
N MET A 195 -11.97 6.06 -12.56
CA MET A 195 -12.58 4.77 -12.30
C MET A 195 -13.81 4.60 -13.17
N ASP A 196 -14.66 5.61 -13.35
CA ASP A 196 -15.86 5.56 -14.23
C ASP A 196 -15.58 5.15 -15.69
N GLY A 197 -14.34 5.26 -16.19
CA GLY A 197 -13.96 4.90 -17.57
C GLY A 197 -13.69 3.41 -17.84
N HIS A 198 -13.59 2.56 -16.81
CA HIS A 198 -13.49 1.09 -16.69
C HIS A 198 -12.84 0.15 -17.73
N LYS A 199 -12.48 0.56 -18.95
CA LYS A 199 -12.09 -0.37 -20.02
C LYS A 199 -10.93 -1.30 -19.64
N ARG A 200 -9.89 -0.78 -18.97
CA ARG A 200 -8.72 -1.59 -18.56
C ARG A 200 -9.01 -2.50 -17.37
N VAL A 201 -9.88 -2.07 -16.44
CA VAL A 201 -10.29 -2.89 -15.31
C VAL A 201 -11.14 -4.06 -15.80
N GLN A 202 -12.11 -3.80 -16.67
CA GLN A 202 -12.94 -4.84 -17.30
C GLN A 202 -12.11 -5.81 -18.14
N GLN A 203 -11.16 -5.28 -18.93
CA GLN A 203 -10.23 -6.11 -19.70
C GLN A 203 -9.41 -7.02 -18.76
N ALA A 204 -8.82 -6.47 -17.70
CA ALA A 204 -8.06 -7.26 -16.73
C ALA A 204 -8.91 -8.34 -16.03
N GLN A 205 -10.19 -8.05 -15.73
CA GLN A 205 -11.10 -9.07 -15.20
C GLN A 205 -11.42 -10.17 -16.22
N SER A 206 -11.54 -9.82 -17.50
CA SER A 206 -11.83 -10.81 -18.56
C SER A 206 -10.64 -11.70 -18.90
N GLU A 207 -9.41 -11.22 -18.67
CA GLU A 207 -8.16 -11.97 -18.87
C GLU A 207 -7.73 -12.75 -17.61
N CYS A 208 -8.50 -12.64 -16.51
CA CYS A 208 -8.22 -13.31 -15.25
C CYS A 208 -8.75 -14.75 -15.25
N GLY A 209 -7.92 -15.71 -14.89
CA GLY A 209 -8.34 -17.10 -14.70
C GLY A 209 -9.22 -17.31 -13.45
N ASP A 210 -9.88 -18.46 -13.37
CA ASP A 210 -10.82 -18.80 -12.27
C ASP A 210 -10.19 -18.78 -10.86
N ASP A 211 -8.89 -19.08 -10.78
CA ASP A 211 -8.09 -19.10 -9.55
C ASP A 211 -7.25 -17.82 -9.35
N GLU A 212 -7.50 -16.79 -10.16
CA GLU A 212 -6.83 -15.49 -10.10
C GLU A 212 -7.81 -14.37 -9.72
N GLU A 213 -7.28 -13.24 -9.30
CA GLU A 213 -8.04 -12.06 -8.93
C GLU A 213 -7.23 -10.80 -9.18
N ILE A 214 -7.91 -9.76 -9.67
CA ILE A 214 -7.30 -8.44 -9.91
C ILE A 214 -7.43 -7.55 -8.67
N TYR A 215 -6.31 -6.96 -8.31
CA TYR A 215 -6.19 -5.98 -7.25
C TYR A 215 -5.78 -4.64 -7.86
N LEU A 216 -6.45 -3.58 -7.43
CA LEU A 216 -6.03 -2.21 -7.71
C LEU A 216 -5.13 -1.75 -6.57
N TYR A 217 -3.93 -1.32 -6.90
CA TYR A 217 -3.03 -0.65 -5.97
C TYR A 217 -2.97 0.82 -6.30
N PHE A 218 -3.02 1.67 -5.30
CA PHE A 218 -2.99 3.12 -5.40
C PHE A 218 -1.76 3.64 -4.66
N PHE A 219 -1.02 4.51 -5.34
CA PHE A 219 0.21 5.10 -4.86
C PHE A 219 0.12 6.61 -4.89
N THR A 220 0.59 7.22 -3.80
CA THR A 220 0.85 8.66 -3.75
C THR A 220 2.33 8.87 -4.03
N PRO A 221 2.70 9.35 -5.24
CA PRO A 221 4.09 9.57 -5.58
C PRO A 221 4.68 10.73 -4.78
N ARG A 222 5.86 10.52 -4.21
CA ARG A 222 6.73 11.57 -3.69
C ARG A 222 7.78 11.92 -4.72
N PHE A 223 8.12 13.20 -4.82
CA PHE A 223 9.05 13.70 -5.83
C PHE A 223 10.17 14.48 -5.17
N GLU A 224 11.39 14.19 -5.60
CA GLU A 224 12.59 14.88 -5.18
C GLU A 224 13.39 15.30 -6.41
N ALA A 225 14.06 16.43 -6.33
CA ALA A 225 14.98 16.88 -7.36
C ALA A 225 16.32 17.25 -6.73
N VAL A 226 17.41 16.85 -7.37
CA VAL A 226 18.78 17.11 -6.90
C VAL A 226 19.64 17.51 -8.09
N GLU A 227 20.40 18.57 -7.95
CA GLU A 227 21.38 19.03 -8.94
C GLU A 227 22.77 19.04 -8.31
N SER A 228 23.79 18.65 -9.08
CA SER A 228 25.19 18.87 -8.70
C SER A 228 25.99 19.54 -9.81
N ARG A 229 26.64 20.64 -9.44
CA ARG A 229 27.60 21.40 -10.26
C ARG A 229 28.93 21.39 -9.54
N ASP A 230 29.97 20.87 -10.18
CA ASP A 230 31.36 20.87 -9.65
C ASP A 230 31.51 20.28 -8.23
N GLY A 231 30.65 19.33 -7.86
CA GLY A 231 30.66 18.67 -6.55
C GLY A 231 29.78 19.32 -5.47
N MET A 232 29.26 20.53 -5.70
CA MET A 232 28.23 21.13 -4.84
C MET A 232 26.89 20.44 -5.12
N VAL A 233 26.12 20.11 -4.08
CA VAL A 233 24.80 19.47 -4.19
C VAL A 233 23.71 20.47 -3.81
N ILE A 234 22.73 20.64 -4.69
CA ILE A 234 21.55 21.50 -4.53
C ILE A 234 20.33 20.59 -4.47
N HIS A 235 19.62 20.63 -3.35
CA HIS A 235 18.32 19.97 -3.21
C HIS A 235 17.21 20.91 -3.67
N GLN A 236 16.24 20.36 -4.42
CA GLN A 236 15.12 21.09 -5.01
C GLN A 236 15.56 22.36 -5.76
N PRO A 237 16.26 22.22 -6.91
CA PRO A 237 16.66 23.37 -7.71
C PRO A 237 15.45 24.25 -8.05
N ASN A 238 15.66 25.57 -8.17
CA ASN A 238 14.58 26.57 -8.29
C ASN A 238 13.57 26.28 -9.42
N ASP A 239 13.98 25.60 -10.47
CA ASP A 239 13.11 25.26 -11.60
C ASP A 239 12.30 23.97 -11.41
N TYR A 240 12.46 23.27 -10.30
CA TYR A 240 11.62 22.13 -9.92
C TYR A 240 10.13 22.50 -9.90
N GLN A 241 9.80 23.67 -9.34
CA GLN A 241 8.41 24.15 -9.30
C GLN A 241 7.82 24.36 -10.71
N ASN A 242 8.66 24.59 -11.73
CA ASN A 242 8.23 24.78 -13.13
C ASN A 242 7.82 23.48 -13.83
N LEU A 243 8.02 22.32 -13.19
CA LEU A 243 7.54 21.03 -13.69
C LEU A 243 6.02 20.95 -13.54
N GLY A 244 5.47 21.33 -12.39
CA GLY A 244 4.05 21.12 -12.06
C GLY A 244 3.70 19.64 -11.81
N GLU A 245 2.68 19.40 -10.98
CA GLU A 245 2.32 18.05 -10.51
C GLU A 245 2.00 17.08 -11.65
N GLU A 246 1.25 17.53 -12.66
CA GLU A 246 0.86 16.65 -13.76
C GLU A 246 2.06 16.09 -14.55
N ASN A 247 3.10 16.91 -14.79
CA ASN A 247 4.30 16.45 -15.48
C ASN A 247 5.13 15.51 -14.61
N LEU A 248 5.16 15.75 -13.30
CA LEU A 248 5.81 14.84 -12.35
C LEU A 248 5.13 13.46 -12.36
N VAL A 249 3.80 13.44 -12.32
CA VAL A 249 2.99 12.21 -12.38
C VAL A 249 3.14 11.50 -13.74
N LEU A 250 3.16 12.24 -14.85
CA LEU A 250 3.42 11.68 -16.19
C LEU A 250 4.81 11.04 -16.29
N ALA A 251 5.83 11.68 -15.71
CA ALA A 251 7.17 11.11 -15.67
C ALA A 251 7.21 9.82 -14.85
N ALA A 252 6.57 9.81 -13.68
CA ALA A 252 6.41 8.61 -12.85
C ALA A 252 5.76 7.46 -13.62
N GLU A 253 4.59 7.70 -14.22
CA GLU A 253 3.85 6.71 -15.01
C GLU A 253 4.73 6.13 -16.13
N ALA A 254 5.37 6.98 -16.95
CA ALA A 254 6.22 6.55 -18.04
C ALA A 254 7.43 5.71 -17.55
N GLY A 255 8.03 6.11 -16.43
CA GLY A 255 9.11 5.39 -15.78
C GLY A 255 8.72 3.99 -15.32
N PHE A 256 7.59 3.85 -14.64
CA PHE A 256 7.15 2.54 -14.17
C PHE A 256 6.63 1.65 -15.29
N ILE A 257 5.96 2.20 -16.31
CA ILE A 257 5.57 1.43 -17.49
C ILE A 257 6.81 0.88 -18.21
N ASN A 258 7.85 1.70 -18.40
CA ASN A 258 9.07 1.22 -19.05
C ASN A 258 9.75 0.13 -18.24
N TYR A 259 9.78 0.29 -16.91
CA TYR A 259 10.41 -0.67 -16.00
C TYR A 259 9.69 -2.02 -15.95
N PHE A 260 8.38 -2.01 -15.68
CA PHE A 260 7.58 -3.24 -15.50
C PHE A 260 7.11 -3.82 -16.83
N SER A 261 7.06 -3.02 -17.89
CA SER A 261 6.59 -3.43 -19.22
C SER A 261 5.23 -4.18 -19.25
N PRO A 262 4.20 -3.69 -18.51
CA PRO A 262 2.88 -4.33 -18.45
C PRO A 262 2.26 -4.57 -19.83
N GLU A 263 1.55 -5.68 -20.00
CA GLU A 263 0.97 -6.07 -21.28
C GLU A 263 -0.06 -5.06 -21.81
N MET A 264 -0.91 -4.53 -20.92
CA MET A 264 -1.99 -3.62 -21.33
C MET A 264 -1.54 -2.18 -21.61
N ASN A 265 -0.30 -1.82 -21.28
CA ASN A 265 0.26 -0.51 -21.64
C ASN A 265 0.92 -0.57 -23.02
N VAL A 266 0.36 0.19 -23.96
CA VAL A 266 0.90 0.28 -25.33
C VAL A 266 2.04 1.30 -25.42
N GLN A 267 1.92 2.43 -24.73
CA GLN A 267 2.91 3.51 -24.76
C GLN A 267 3.99 3.32 -23.70
N ASN A 268 5.20 3.85 -23.94
CA ASN A 268 6.34 3.86 -23.02
C ASN A 268 6.96 2.50 -22.64
N LYS A 269 6.33 1.37 -23.00
CA LYS A 269 6.81 0.01 -22.68
C LYS A 269 8.24 -0.25 -23.15
N SER A 270 8.50 -0.05 -24.44
CA SER A 270 9.84 -0.21 -25.06
C SER A 270 10.44 1.11 -25.52
N THR A 271 9.79 2.23 -25.23
CA THR A 271 10.24 3.56 -25.64
C THR A 271 11.52 3.92 -24.91
N ASP A 272 12.53 4.38 -25.64
CA ASP A 272 13.65 5.10 -25.05
C ASP A 272 13.12 6.37 -24.36
N LEU A 273 13.18 6.39 -23.03
CA LEU A 273 12.61 7.48 -22.24
C LEU A 273 13.29 8.83 -22.51
N SER A 274 14.54 8.85 -22.98
CA SER A 274 15.22 10.06 -23.48
C SER A 274 14.51 10.66 -24.70
N ARG A 275 13.64 9.91 -25.39
CA ARG A 275 12.81 10.35 -26.52
C ARG A 275 11.32 10.41 -26.19
N SER A 276 10.90 9.98 -25.00
CA SER A 276 9.50 10.02 -24.59
C SER A 276 8.98 11.45 -24.48
N LYS A 277 7.77 11.68 -24.99
CA LYS A 277 7.03 12.94 -24.83
C LYS A 277 6.73 13.24 -23.36
N ALA A 278 6.54 12.19 -22.54
CA ALA A 278 6.28 12.33 -21.11
C ALA A 278 7.44 12.99 -20.35
N LEU A 279 8.67 12.87 -20.86
CA LEU A 279 9.87 13.44 -20.23
C LEU A 279 10.39 14.71 -20.91
N THR A 280 9.68 15.23 -21.92
CA THR A 280 10.13 16.43 -22.65
C THR A 280 10.31 17.63 -21.72
N ARG A 281 9.44 17.80 -20.71
CA ARG A 281 9.55 18.92 -19.76
C ARG A 281 10.81 18.82 -18.90
N LEU A 282 11.18 17.62 -18.46
CA LEU A 282 12.40 17.37 -17.69
C LEU A 282 13.63 17.72 -18.54
N LYS A 283 13.67 17.28 -19.80
CA LYS A 283 14.75 17.58 -20.74
C LYS A 283 14.90 19.09 -20.98
N ASN A 284 13.80 19.80 -21.18
CA ASN A 284 13.82 21.25 -21.36
C ASN A 284 14.35 22.00 -20.13
N LEU A 285 14.17 21.43 -18.93
CA LEU A 285 14.72 21.94 -17.66
C LEU A 285 16.11 21.35 -17.33
N LYS A 286 16.77 20.74 -18.32
CA LYS A 286 18.14 20.20 -18.24
C LYS A 286 18.32 19.11 -17.19
N TYR A 287 17.26 18.37 -16.87
CA TYR A 287 17.39 17.14 -16.09
C TYR A 287 18.14 16.11 -16.94
N THR A 288 19.25 15.61 -16.40
CA THR A 288 20.13 14.61 -17.04
C THR A 288 19.69 13.18 -16.76
N HIS A 289 18.97 12.97 -15.67
CA HIS A 289 18.55 11.65 -15.22
C HIS A 289 17.16 11.71 -14.61
N PHE A 290 16.43 10.62 -14.75
CA PHE A 290 15.20 10.35 -14.04
C PHE A 290 15.32 9.02 -13.31
N ILE A 291 14.96 9.00 -12.03
CA ILE A 291 14.96 7.81 -11.20
C ILE A 291 13.52 7.48 -10.86
N SER A 292 13.08 6.28 -11.25
CA SER A 292 11.82 5.71 -10.79
C SER A 292 12.12 4.70 -9.71
N GLU A 293 11.63 4.96 -8.51
CA GLU A 293 11.77 4.09 -7.36
C GLU A 293 10.38 3.76 -6.84
N CYS A 294 10.04 2.48 -6.75
CA CYS A 294 8.87 2.06 -6.00
C CYS A 294 9.34 1.19 -4.86
N ASN A 295 9.01 1.64 -3.65
CA ASN A 295 9.13 0.80 -2.49
C ASN A 295 7.75 0.28 -2.13
N PHE A 296 7.59 -1.03 -2.25
CA PHE A 296 6.35 -1.67 -1.86
C PHE A 296 6.39 -2.14 -0.40
N ASP A 297 7.47 -1.91 0.36
CA ASP A 297 7.74 -2.38 1.73
C ASP A 297 6.57 -2.25 2.74
N GLU A 298 5.65 -3.20 2.68
CA GLU A 298 5.39 -4.17 3.74
C GLU A 298 5.77 -5.55 3.13
N PRO A 299 6.25 -6.54 3.91
CA PRO A 299 7.19 -7.65 3.56
C PRO A 299 7.06 -8.52 2.28
N ASP A 300 6.39 -8.10 1.20
CA ASP A 300 5.64 -9.07 0.40
C ASP A 300 5.50 -8.79 -1.10
N PHE A 301 6.53 -8.26 -1.78
CA PHE A 301 6.38 -7.87 -3.18
C PHE A 301 7.50 -8.35 -4.11
N ALA A 302 7.38 -9.59 -4.59
CA ALA A 302 8.14 -10.07 -5.74
C ALA A 302 7.33 -9.82 -7.04
N PHE A 303 7.47 -8.63 -7.63
CA PHE A 303 7.00 -8.38 -9.00
C PHE A 303 8.03 -8.89 -10.00
N GLU A 304 7.61 -9.65 -11.01
CA GLU A 304 8.51 -10.15 -12.04
C GLU A 304 9.22 -8.99 -12.76
N THR A 305 10.48 -8.76 -12.38
CA THR A 305 11.38 -7.80 -13.02
C THR A 305 12.75 -8.43 -13.08
N MET A 306 13.53 -8.16 -14.14
CA MET A 306 14.80 -8.85 -14.41
C MET A 306 15.87 -8.68 -13.34
N ASN A 307 15.70 -7.75 -12.38
CA ASN A 307 16.65 -7.51 -11.29
C ASN A 307 15.91 -7.07 -10.02
N ILE A 308 15.54 -8.01 -9.15
CA ILE A 308 15.04 -7.70 -7.80
C ILE A 308 16.22 -7.77 -6.83
N ARG A 309 16.48 -6.68 -6.08
CA ARG A 309 17.42 -6.72 -4.95
C ARG A 309 16.72 -7.34 -3.74
N LYS A 310 17.49 -7.98 -2.86
CA LYS A 310 17.06 -8.71 -1.64
C LYS A 310 16.17 -7.91 -0.66
N SER A 311 15.89 -6.64 -0.92
CA SER A 311 15.10 -5.71 -0.10
C SER A 311 13.77 -5.24 -0.73
N GLY A 312 13.24 -5.90 -1.78
CA GLY A 312 11.91 -5.54 -2.36
C GLY A 312 11.83 -4.19 -3.09
N ARG A 313 12.92 -3.42 -3.10
CA ARG A 313 13.02 -2.11 -3.75
C ARG A 313 13.18 -2.23 -5.26
N HIS A 314 12.23 -1.70 -6.01
CA HIS A 314 12.29 -1.58 -7.46
C HIS A 314 12.84 -0.21 -7.83
N GLU A 315 14.00 -0.17 -8.48
CA GLU A 315 14.65 1.07 -8.88
C GLU A 315 15.17 0.98 -10.31
N LYS A 316 14.90 2.02 -11.10
CA LYS A 316 15.48 2.20 -12.43
C LYS A 316 15.95 3.63 -12.60
N ILE A 317 17.18 3.75 -13.07
CA ILE A 317 17.80 5.02 -13.44
C ILE A 317 17.74 5.12 -14.97
N TYR A 318 17.17 6.21 -15.46
CA TYR A 318 17.07 6.57 -16.86
C TYR A 318 17.96 7.77 -17.14
N SER A 319 18.78 7.67 -18.18
CA SER A 319 19.49 8.83 -18.74
C SER A 319 18.56 9.56 -19.72
N LEU A 320 18.53 10.89 -19.66
CA LEU A 320 17.59 11.74 -20.41
C LEU A 320 18.22 12.52 -21.55
#